data_AF-A0A432TTR7-F1
#
_entry.id   AF-A0A432TTR7-F1
#
_cell.length_a   1.000
_cell.length_b   1.000
_cell.length_c   1.000
_cell.angle_alpha   90.00
_cell.angle_beta   90.00
_cell.angle_gamma   90.00
#
_symmetry.space_group_name_H-M   'P 1'
#
loop_
_entity.id
_entity.type
_entity.pdbx_description
1 polymer ?
#
loop_
_entity_poly.entity_id
_entity_poly.type
_entity_poly.pdbx_seq_one_letter_code
_entity_poly.pdbx_strand_id
1 'polypeptide(L)'
;YASFDEYIDSKLSLYQYCQHLVVNIDESLVPKKASAKHFGVDMPKQPTDFGTVTCHGSCYFLKGDDVLMYVDDMQLIGKHNVANVLATLALGDQIGLDTDSMVESIKAFKGLEHRLEWVVKKQGVDYYNDSKATNVISTIKALNALIDQHENVVLIAGGIAKQEDYSPLFDLIDKDVASVVLIGQSAQTLGMGIKKSTVSYADSMDEAVSLASSMINDGVVVLSPACASFDMFDNFEDRGRAFKQAISE
;
A
#
# COMPACT_ATOMS: atom_id res chain seq x y z
N TYR A 1 -12.67 19.85 5.84
CA TYR A 1 -13.64 20.11 4.75
C TYR A 1 -15.02 19.97 5.35
N ALA A 2 -15.93 20.90 5.06
CA ALA A 2 -17.30 20.85 5.59
C ALA A 2 -18.18 19.85 4.83
N SER A 3 -17.78 19.45 3.62
CA SER A 3 -18.39 18.37 2.85
C SER A 3 -17.36 17.58 2.04
N PHE A 4 -17.78 16.44 1.50
CA PHE A 4 -16.96 15.67 0.55
C PHE A 4 -16.76 16.42 -0.77
N ASP A 5 -17.75 17.20 -1.21
CA ASP A 5 -17.64 18.04 -2.40
C ASP A 5 -16.56 19.12 -2.23
N GLU A 6 -16.52 19.79 -1.07
CA GLU A 6 -15.45 20.76 -0.78
C GLU A 6 -14.06 20.12 -0.75
N TYR A 7 -13.95 18.86 -0.32
CA TYR A 7 -12.71 18.10 -0.37
C TYR A 7 -12.27 17.84 -1.82
N ILE A 8 -13.20 17.47 -2.69
CA ILE A 8 -12.94 17.26 -4.12
C ILE A 8 -12.54 18.58 -4.78
N ASP A 9 -13.33 19.64 -4.60
CA ASP A 9 -13.07 20.96 -5.17
C ASP A 9 -11.70 21.50 -4.74
N SER A 10 -11.34 21.32 -3.46
CA SER A 10 -10.02 21.70 -2.96
C SER A 10 -8.90 20.99 -3.73
N LYS A 11 -9.02 19.69 -4.03
CA LYS A 11 -8.02 18.96 -4.82
C LYS A 11 -8.00 19.38 -6.28
N LEU A 12 -9.17 19.50 -6.90
CA LEU A 12 -9.31 19.84 -8.32
C LEU A 12 -8.87 21.28 -8.60
N SER A 13 -8.92 22.17 -7.60
CA SER A 13 -8.42 23.53 -7.71
C SER A 13 -6.95 23.61 -8.12
N LEU A 14 -6.14 22.57 -7.85
CA LEU A 14 -4.74 22.52 -8.27
C LEU A 14 -4.60 22.61 -9.81
N TYR A 15 -5.54 22.04 -10.56
CA TYR A 15 -5.45 21.97 -12.02
C TYR A 15 -5.46 23.33 -12.71
N GLN A 16 -6.01 24.38 -12.10
CA GLN A 16 -5.98 25.71 -12.72
C GLN A 16 -4.58 26.34 -12.69
N TYR A 17 -3.68 25.80 -11.87
CA TYR A 17 -2.31 26.29 -11.70
C TYR A 17 -1.27 25.38 -12.39
N CYS A 18 -1.70 24.26 -12.97
CA CYS A 18 -0.80 23.32 -13.64
C CYS A 18 -0.62 23.68 -15.12
N GLN A 19 0.63 23.75 -15.58
CA GLN A 19 0.95 23.81 -17.01
C GLN A 19 0.71 22.47 -17.70
N HIS A 20 1.00 21.37 -16.99
CA HIS A 20 0.87 20.00 -17.47
C HIS A 20 -0.12 19.25 -16.59
N LEU A 21 -1.17 18.70 -17.20
CA LEU A 21 -2.23 18.00 -16.51
C LEU A 21 -2.12 16.49 -16.77
N VAL A 22 -2.25 15.71 -15.70
CA VAL A 22 -2.37 14.25 -15.77
C VAL A 22 -3.63 13.85 -15.00
N VAL A 23 -4.46 13.01 -15.64
CA VAL A 23 -5.79 12.64 -15.15
C VAL A 23 -5.92 11.12 -15.10
N ASN A 24 -6.37 10.62 -13.94
CA ASN A 24 -6.80 9.23 -13.80
C ASN A 24 -8.20 9.07 -14.41
N ILE A 25 -8.34 8.25 -15.44
CA ILE A 25 -9.64 8.04 -16.11
C ILE A 25 -10.54 7.03 -15.40
N ASP A 26 -9.99 6.29 -14.44
CA ASP A 26 -10.74 5.35 -13.62
C ASP A 26 -11.47 6.07 -12.47
N GLU A 27 -11.12 7.34 -12.20
CA GLU A 27 -11.75 8.16 -11.16
C GLU A 27 -12.84 9.06 -11.74
N SER A 28 -14.10 8.66 -11.53
CA SER A 28 -15.29 9.37 -12.04
C SER A 28 -15.41 10.82 -11.56
N LEU A 29 -14.85 11.13 -10.38
CA LEU A 29 -14.91 12.47 -9.79
C LEU A 29 -13.91 13.45 -10.41
N VAL A 30 -12.94 12.97 -11.20
CA VAL A 30 -11.96 13.82 -11.88
C VAL A 30 -12.49 14.19 -13.27
N PRO A 31 -12.74 15.48 -13.55
CA PRO A 31 -13.28 15.89 -14.84
C PRO A 31 -12.26 15.62 -15.94
N LYS A 32 -12.72 15.04 -17.04
CA LYS A 32 -11.90 14.88 -18.26
C LYS A 32 -11.49 16.25 -18.77
N LYS A 33 -10.20 16.42 -19.08
CA LYS A 33 -9.65 17.67 -19.63
C LYS A 33 -8.97 17.36 -20.95
N ALA A 34 -9.41 18.00 -22.03
CA ALA A 34 -8.94 17.70 -23.38
C ALA A 34 -7.42 17.87 -23.60
N SER A 35 -6.77 18.73 -22.82
CA SER A 35 -5.32 18.95 -22.86
C SER A 35 -4.52 18.11 -21.86
N ALA A 36 -5.18 17.28 -21.06
CA ALA A 36 -4.52 16.40 -20.11
C ALA A 36 -4.00 15.16 -20.81
N LYS A 37 -2.92 14.61 -20.27
CA LYS A 37 -2.52 13.24 -20.53
C LYS A 37 -3.30 12.32 -19.58
N HIS A 38 -3.75 11.19 -20.08
CA HIS A 38 -4.60 10.29 -19.31
C HIS A 38 -3.86 9.02 -18.92
N PHE A 39 -4.27 8.44 -17.81
CA PHE A 39 -3.86 7.11 -17.42
C PHE A 39 -5.00 6.34 -16.73
N GLY A 40 -5.00 5.02 -16.84
CA GLY A 40 -5.96 4.14 -16.13
C GLY A 40 -5.55 2.67 -16.24
N VAL A 41 -6.08 1.78 -15.39
CA VAL A 41 -5.69 0.35 -15.32
C VAL A 41 -6.34 -0.55 -16.38
N ASP A 42 -6.79 0.06 -17.48
CA ASP A 42 -7.36 -0.60 -18.66
C ASP A 42 -6.53 -0.24 -19.91
N MET A 43 -6.86 -0.86 -21.04
CA MET A 43 -6.20 -0.59 -22.32
C MET A 43 -6.37 0.89 -22.71
N PRO A 44 -5.28 1.60 -23.05
CA PRO A 44 -5.34 2.98 -23.51
C PRO A 44 -6.28 3.16 -24.70
N LYS A 45 -7.01 4.29 -24.72
CA LYS A 45 -7.94 4.62 -25.82
C LYS A 45 -7.37 5.62 -26.82
N GLN A 46 -6.24 6.25 -26.49
CA GLN A 46 -5.55 7.22 -27.33
C GLN A 46 -4.05 6.91 -27.36
N PRO A 47 -3.33 7.29 -28.44
CA PRO A 47 -1.90 7.01 -28.57
C PRO A 47 -1.01 7.61 -27.46
N THR A 48 -1.49 8.65 -26.78
CA THR A 48 -0.75 9.36 -25.72
C THR A 48 -1.13 8.94 -24.31
N ASP A 49 -2.13 8.07 -24.17
CA ASP A 49 -2.64 7.64 -22.87
C ASP A 49 -1.84 6.44 -22.35
N PHE A 50 -1.79 6.30 -21.03
CA PHE A 50 -1.08 5.22 -20.35
C PHE A 50 -2.07 4.22 -19.77
N GLY A 51 -1.74 2.94 -19.82
CA GLY A 51 -2.60 1.93 -19.22
C GLY A 51 -2.01 0.55 -19.21
N THR A 52 -2.86 -0.45 -19.01
CA THR A 52 -2.43 -1.85 -18.92
C THR A 52 -3.21 -2.77 -19.84
N VAL A 53 -2.57 -3.87 -20.25
CA VAL A 53 -3.23 -4.97 -20.96
C VAL A 53 -2.77 -6.30 -20.37
N THR A 54 -3.72 -7.22 -20.21
CA THR A 54 -3.41 -8.61 -19.84
C THR A 54 -3.48 -9.48 -21.09
N CYS A 55 -2.35 -10.08 -21.47
CA CYS A 55 -2.25 -10.98 -22.60
C CYS A 55 -1.57 -12.28 -22.15
N HIS A 56 -2.21 -13.43 -22.42
CA HIS A 56 -1.73 -14.76 -22.04
C HIS A 56 -1.36 -14.92 -20.55
N GLY A 57 -2.07 -14.23 -19.65
CA GLY A 57 -1.83 -14.31 -18.21
C GLY A 57 -0.75 -13.36 -17.69
N SER A 58 -0.07 -12.60 -18.55
CA SER A 58 0.89 -11.57 -18.18
C SER A 58 0.29 -10.18 -18.38
N CYS A 59 0.52 -9.28 -17.43
CA CYS A 59 0.08 -7.89 -17.49
C CYS A 59 1.23 -6.97 -17.91
N TYR A 60 0.95 -5.99 -18.76
CA TYR A 60 1.95 -5.08 -19.34
C TYR A 60 1.52 -3.62 -19.18
N PHE A 61 2.47 -2.73 -18.96
CA PHE A 61 2.27 -1.28 -19.07
C PHE A 61 2.37 -0.84 -20.54
N LEU A 62 1.47 0.06 -20.96
CA LEU A 62 1.45 0.62 -22.32
C LEU A 62 1.47 2.15 -22.34
N LYS A 63 1.94 2.68 -23.47
CA LYS A 63 1.63 4.03 -23.96
C LYS A 63 0.93 3.89 -25.31
N GLY A 64 -0.35 4.19 -25.39
CA GLY A 64 -1.16 3.85 -26.57
C GLY A 64 -1.11 2.35 -26.84
N ASP A 65 -0.59 1.97 -28.01
CA ASP A 65 -0.41 0.58 -28.42
C ASP A 65 1.02 0.04 -28.13
N ASP A 66 1.94 0.90 -27.70
CA ASP A 66 3.32 0.52 -27.44
C ASP A 66 3.47 -0.12 -26.06
N VAL A 67 4.01 -1.34 -26.02
CA VAL A 67 4.35 -2.04 -24.78
C VAL A 67 5.63 -1.45 -24.18
N LEU A 68 5.57 -1.03 -22.93
CA LEU A 68 6.71 -0.43 -22.21
C LEU A 68 7.50 -1.46 -21.41
N MET A 69 6.81 -2.21 -20.55
CA MET A 69 7.41 -3.25 -19.69
C MET A 69 6.34 -4.19 -19.12
N TYR A 70 6.76 -5.34 -18.58
CA TYR A 70 5.89 -6.21 -17.79
C TYR A 70 5.55 -5.53 -16.45
N VAL A 71 4.33 -5.72 -15.95
CA VAL A 71 3.97 -5.23 -14.62
C VAL A 71 4.80 -5.94 -13.54
N ASP A 72 5.05 -7.24 -13.71
CA ASP A 72 5.80 -8.05 -12.75
C ASP A 72 7.32 -7.73 -12.72
N ASP A 73 7.81 -6.90 -13.64
CA ASP A 73 9.19 -6.37 -13.58
C ASP A 73 9.35 -5.29 -12.50
N MET A 74 8.24 -4.75 -11.96
CA MET A 74 8.29 -3.77 -10.87
C MET A 74 8.48 -4.47 -9.52
N GLN A 75 9.28 -3.87 -8.63
CA GLN A 75 9.45 -4.40 -7.27
C GLN A 75 8.30 -4.01 -6.33
N LEU A 76 7.45 -3.07 -6.74
CA LEU A 76 6.29 -2.63 -5.97
C LEU A 76 5.18 -3.68 -5.99
N ILE A 77 4.53 -3.91 -4.86
CA ILE A 77 3.45 -4.89 -4.75
C ILE A 77 2.07 -4.21 -4.76
N GLY A 78 1.11 -4.85 -5.40
CA GLY A 78 -0.31 -4.51 -5.31
C GLY A 78 -0.85 -3.60 -6.43
N LYS A 79 -2.14 -3.78 -6.74
CA LYS A 79 -2.83 -3.10 -7.87
C LYS A 79 -2.79 -1.58 -7.81
N HIS A 80 -2.77 -1.00 -6.62
CA HIS A 80 -2.67 0.45 -6.44
C HIS A 80 -1.32 1.02 -6.93
N ASN A 81 -0.25 0.23 -6.86
CA ASN A 81 1.06 0.64 -7.37
C ASN A 81 1.12 0.61 -8.90
N VAL A 82 0.33 -0.22 -9.56
CA VAL A 82 0.12 -0.15 -11.03
C VAL A 82 -0.40 1.24 -11.42
N ALA A 83 -1.45 1.72 -10.73
CA ALA A 83 -1.99 3.06 -10.97
C ALA A 83 -0.97 4.18 -10.66
N ASN A 84 -0.15 4.03 -9.60
CA ASN A 84 0.90 4.99 -9.29
C ASN A 84 1.98 5.03 -10.39
N VAL A 85 2.43 3.87 -10.88
CA VAL A 85 3.41 3.78 -11.97
C VAL A 85 2.85 4.41 -13.25
N LEU A 86 1.59 4.14 -13.59
CA LEU A 86 0.90 4.76 -14.72
C LEU A 86 0.85 6.29 -14.59
N ALA A 87 0.55 6.81 -13.41
CA ALA A 87 0.57 8.24 -13.14
C ALA A 87 1.98 8.84 -13.31
N THR A 88 3.01 8.13 -12.83
CA THR A 88 4.42 8.54 -12.96
C THR A 88 4.88 8.56 -14.41
N LEU A 89 4.58 7.50 -15.19
CA LEU A 89 4.86 7.43 -16.62
C LEU A 89 4.17 8.55 -17.39
N ALA A 90 2.89 8.80 -17.09
CA ALA A 90 2.15 9.87 -17.73
C ALA A 90 2.75 11.25 -17.42
N LEU A 91 3.11 11.52 -16.15
CA LEU A 91 3.75 12.78 -15.75
C LEU A 91 5.14 12.96 -16.38
N GLY A 92 5.97 11.91 -16.36
CA GLY A 92 7.32 11.95 -16.90
C GLY A 92 7.34 12.17 -18.41
N ASP A 93 6.49 11.45 -19.16
CA ASP A 93 6.33 11.66 -20.59
C ASP A 93 5.80 13.07 -20.90
N GLN A 94 4.94 13.63 -20.04
CA GLN A 94 4.38 14.97 -20.23
C GLN A 94 5.41 16.09 -20.09
N ILE A 95 6.47 15.87 -19.31
CA ILE A 95 7.59 16.81 -19.15
C ILE A 95 8.82 16.43 -20.00
N GLY A 96 8.67 15.45 -20.89
CA GLY A 96 9.70 15.05 -21.85
C GLY A 96 10.84 14.20 -21.28
N LEU A 97 10.58 13.41 -20.23
CA LEU A 97 11.55 12.40 -19.78
C LEU A 97 11.69 11.27 -20.80
N ASP A 98 12.90 10.74 -20.90
CA ASP A 98 13.19 9.58 -21.73
C ASP A 98 12.46 8.32 -21.21
N THR A 99 11.83 7.57 -22.13
CA THR A 99 10.97 6.43 -21.77
C THR A 99 11.76 5.28 -21.18
N ASP A 100 12.91 4.94 -21.77
CA ASP A 100 13.76 3.85 -21.30
C ASP A 100 14.29 4.15 -19.89
N SER A 101 14.72 5.39 -19.66
CA SER A 101 15.17 5.86 -18.35
C SER A 101 14.07 5.78 -17.28
N MET A 102 12.81 6.09 -17.62
CA MET A 102 11.68 5.92 -16.72
C MET A 102 11.42 4.45 -16.40
N VAL A 103 11.41 3.58 -17.41
CA VAL A 103 11.21 2.13 -17.25
C VAL A 103 12.28 1.53 -16.33
N GLU A 104 13.55 1.83 -16.58
CA GLU A 104 14.65 1.33 -15.73
C GLU A 104 14.55 1.86 -14.29
N SER A 105 14.13 3.11 -14.12
CA SER A 105 13.89 3.68 -12.78
C SER A 105 12.76 2.96 -12.05
N ILE A 106 11.66 2.62 -12.75
CA ILE A 106 10.53 1.89 -12.18
C ILE A 106 10.95 0.47 -11.75
N LYS A 107 11.69 -0.25 -12.59
CA LYS A 107 12.22 -1.59 -12.27
C LYS A 107 13.16 -1.57 -11.06
N ALA A 108 13.97 -0.52 -10.92
CA ALA A 108 14.91 -0.37 -9.83
C ALA A 108 14.28 0.15 -8.52
N PHE A 109 13.10 0.77 -8.59
CA PHE A 109 12.47 1.41 -7.44
C PHE A 109 11.87 0.40 -6.46
N LYS A 110 12.48 0.30 -5.29
CA LYS A 110 12.12 -0.68 -4.24
C LYS A 110 10.93 -0.27 -3.37
N GLY A 111 10.31 0.87 -3.66
CA GLY A 111 9.32 1.48 -2.78
C GLY A 111 9.93 2.46 -1.79
N LEU A 112 9.09 2.94 -0.88
CA LEU A 112 9.50 3.85 0.19
C LEU A 112 9.65 3.06 1.47
N GLU A 113 10.65 3.42 2.27
CA GLU A 113 10.80 2.89 3.62
C GLU A 113 9.48 3.04 4.39
N HIS A 114 9.13 2.00 5.16
CA HIS A 114 7.89 1.93 5.95
C HIS A 114 6.58 1.92 5.14
N ARG A 115 6.61 1.69 3.83
CA ARG A 115 5.42 1.50 2.97
C ARG A 115 5.41 0.13 2.32
N LEU A 116 4.81 -0.84 2.98
CA LEU A 116 4.84 -2.26 2.60
C LEU A 116 6.25 -2.69 2.15
N GLU A 117 7.26 -2.22 2.87
CA GLU A 117 8.68 -2.43 2.60
C GLU A 117 9.04 -3.87 2.95
N TRP A 118 9.46 -4.67 1.97
CA TRP A 118 10.05 -5.98 2.25
C TRP A 118 11.36 -5.78 3.01
N VAL A 119 11.47 -6.38 4.20
CA VAL A 119 12.63 -6.23 5.10
C VAL A 119 13.62 -7.38 4.89
N VAL A 120 13.15 -8.61 5.10
CA VAL A 120 13.98 -9.83 5.05
C VAL A 120 13.10 -11.08 5.01
N LYS A 121 13.66 -12.20 4.55
CA LYS A 121 13.11 -13.55 4.76
C LYS A 121 13.92 -14.27 5.84
N LYS A 122 13.30 -14.65 6.96
CA LYS A 122 13.93 -15.35 8.09
C LYS A 122 13.15 -16.64 8.37
N GLN A 123 13.82 -17.79 8.36
CA GLN A 123 13.23 -19.10 8.67
C GLN A 123 11.97 -19.44 7.85
N GLY A 124 11.94 -19.09 6.56
CA GLY A 124 10.78 -19.34 5.68
C GLY A 124 9.76 -18.21 5.63
N VAL A 125 9.76 -17.32 6.64
CA VAL A 125 8.80 -16.23 6.78
C VAL A 125 9.35 -14.94 6.18
N ASP A 126 8.55 -14.28 5.34
CA ASP A 126 8.82 -12.94 4.83
C ASP A 126 8.35 -11.86 5.83
N TYR A 127 9.11 -10.79 6.00
CA TYR A 127 8.79 -9.70 6.91
C TYR A 127 8.58 -8.39 6.14
N TYR A 128 7.43 -7.74 6.37
CA TYR A 128 7.09 -6.46 5.74
C TYR A 128 6.87 -5.35 6.76
N ASN A 129 7.46 -4.20 6.49
CA ASN A 129 7.31 -2.97 7.27
C ASN A 129 6.37 -2.00 6.56
N ASP A 130 5.15 -1.89 7.07
CA ASP A 130 4.16 -0.90 6.64
C ASP A 130 3.79 0.05 7.78
N SER A 131 4.76 0.45 8.60
CA SER A 131 4.54 1.33 9.75
C SER A 131 3.84 2.65 9.40
N LYS A 132 3.93 3.11 8.14
CA LYS A 132 3.24 4.31 7.65
C LYS A 132 1.72 4.14 7.51
N ALA A 133 1.19 2.93 7.56
CA ALA A 133 -0.25 2.64 7.56
C ALA A 133 -0.92 3.05 8.88
N THR A 134 -1.02 4.35 9.10
CA THR A 134 -1.59 4.98 10.30
C THR A 134 -3.12 5.13 10.26
N ASN A 135 -3.81 4.43 9.35
CA ASN A 135 -5.27 4.44 9.20
C ASN A 135 -5.78 3.08 8.70
N VAL A 136 -7.08 2.84 8.89
CA VAL A 136 -7.77 1.58 8.55
C VAL A 136 -7.59 1.19 7.08
N ILE A 137 -7.83 2.13 6.16
CA ILE A 137 -7.79 1.88 4.71
C ILE A 137 -6.39 1.46 4.25
N SER A 138 -5.34 2.05 4.82
CA SER A 138 -3.96 1.71 4.44
C SER A 138 -3.64 0.27 4.84
N THR A 139 -4.07 -0.15 6.02
CA THR A 139 -3.85 -1.53 6.50
C THR A 139 -4.64 -2.55 5.69
N ILE A 140 -5.89 -2.23 5.32
CA ILE A 140 -6.70 -3.08 4.43
C ILE A 140 -5.99 -3.28 3.07
N LYS A 141 -5.39 -2.21 2.52
CA LYS A 141 -4.66 -2.31 1.24
C LYS A 141 -3.40 -3.18 1.37
N ALA A 142 -2.66 -3.04 2.46
CA ALA A 142 -1.48 -3.86 2.74
C ALA A 142 -1.85 -5.35 2.89
N LEU A 143 -2.88 -5.65 3.67
CA LEU A 143 -3.36 -7.03 3.87
C LEU A 143 -3.80 -7.67 2.55
N ASN A 144 -4.66 -7.01 1.77
CA ASN A 144 -5.09 -7.57 0.47
C ASN A 144 -3.91 -7.84 -0.47
N ALA A 145 -2.91 -6.94 -0.48
CA ALA A 145 -1.72 -7.12 -1.31
C ALA A 145 -0.89 -8.36 -0.91
N LEU A 146 -0.85 -8.69 0.39
CA LEU A 146 -0.11 -9.83 0.92
C LEU A 146 -0.91 -11.14 0.87
N ILE A 147 -2.22 -11.10 1.14
CA ILE A 147 -3.13 -12.27 1.07
C ILE A 147 -3.17 -12.84 -0.35
N ASP A 148 -3.11 -11.98 -1.37
CA ASP A 148 -3.07 -12.43 -2.77
C ASP A 148 -1.77 -13.20 -3.12
N GLN A 149 -0.70 -13.07 -2.31
CA GLN A 149 0.63 -13.64 -2.57
C GLN A 149 1.07 -14.71 -1.56
N HIS A 150 0.46 -14.75 -0.37
CA HIS A 150 0.87 -15.60 0.73
C HIS A 150 -0.34 -16.30 1.36
N GLU A 151 -0.20 -17.58 1.67
CA GLU A 151 -1.27 -18.39 2.28
C GLU A 151 -1.53 -18.03 3.76
N ASN A 152 -0.48 -17.62 4.49
CA ASN A 152 -0.56 -17.27 5.91
C ASN A 152 -0.03 -15.86 6.16
N VAL A 153 -0.88 -14.99 6.71
CA VAL A 153 -0.54 -13.62 7.09
C VAL A 153 -0.69 -13.45 8.60
N VAL A 154 0.36 -12.99 9.27
CA VAL A 154 0.33 -12.54 10.67
C VAL A 154 0.48 -11.03 10.71
N LEU A 155 -0.50 -10.36 11.31
CA LEU A 155 -0.56 -8.90 11.41
C LEU A 155 -0.06 -8.43 12.77
N ILE A 156 0.89 -7.50 12.80
CA ILE A 156 1.18 -6.68 13.98
C ILE A 156 0.46 -5.34 13.82
N ALA A 157 -0.45 -5.02 14.75
CA ALA A 157 -1.23 -3.79 14.69
C ALA A 157 -1.47 -3.10 16.04
N GLY A 158 -1.91 -1.85 15.99
CA GLY A 158 -2.24 -1.06 17.18
C GLY A 158 -1.36 0.18 17.37
N GLY A 159 -1.59 0.86 18.51
CA GLY A 159 -1.18 2.24 18.77
C GLY A 159 -2.36 3.10 19.22
N ILE A 160 -2.37 4.38 18.82
CA ILE A 160 -3.50 5.30 19.04
C ILE A 160 -4.48 5.22 17.87
N ALA A 161 -5.68 4.68 18.12
CA ALA A 161 -6.75 4.59 17.14
C ALA A 161 -7.29 5.98 16.80
N LYS A 162 -7.44 6.25 15.49
CA LYS A 162 -8.18 7.41 14.99
C LYS A 162 -9.69 7.19 15.11
N GLN A 163 -10.46 8.27 15.04
CA GLN A 163 -11.92 8.22 14.94
C GLN A 163 -12.34 7.76 13.53
N GLU A 164 -12.20 6.46 13.27
CA GLU A 164 -12.49 5.78 12.02
C GLU A 164 -13.36 4.54 12.31
N ASP A 165 -14.05 4.03 11.29
CA ASP A 165 -14.73 2.75 11.37
C ASP A 165 -13.76 1.60 11.08
N TYR A 166 -13.51 0.74 12.07
CA TYR A 166 -12.59 -0.40 11.96
C TYR A 166 -13.32 -1.69 11.54
N SER A 167 -14.65 -1.70 11.45
CA SER A 167 -15.43 -2.89 11.10
C SER A 167 -14.94 -3.56 9.82
N PRO A 168 -14.63 -2.82 8.72
CA PRO A 168 -14.11 -3.43 7.50
C PRO A 168 -12.74 -4.11 7.66
N LEU A 169 -11.91 -3.62 8.59
CA LEU A 169 -10.62 -4.26 8.89
C LEU A 169 -10.82 -5.54 9.70
N PHE A 170 -11.72 -5.52 10.68
CA PHE A 170 -12.05 -6.73 11.44
C PHE A 170 -12.63 -7.84 10.56
N ASP A 171 -13.53 -7.48 9.65
CA ASP A 171 -14.11 -8.41 8.68
C ASP A 171 -13.04 -9.07 7.80
N LEU A 172 -12.05 -8.30 7.33
CA LEU A 172 -10.92 -8.82 6.55
C LEU A 172 -10.01 -9.72 7.40
N ILE A 173 -9.68 -9.29 8.62
CA ILE A 173 -8.86 -10.07 9.55
C ILE A 173 -9.50 -11.43 9.83
N ASP A 174 -10.79 -11.45 10.14
CA ASP A 174 -11.53 -12.67 10.48
C ASP A 174 -11.76 -13.60 9.28
N LYS A 175 -11.55 -13.10 8.07
CA LYS A 175 -11.71 -13.87 6.83
C LYS A 175 -10.40 -14.50 6.38
N ASP A 176 -9.31 -13.73 6.35
CA ASP A 176 -8.10 -14.09 5.59
C ASP A 176 -6.77 -13.85 6.36
N VAL A 177 -6.79 -13.41 7.62
CA VAL A 177 -5.57 -13.22 8.43
C VAL A 177 -5.44 -14.33 9.48
N ALA A 178 -4.32 -15.06 9.46
CA ALA A 178 -4.09 -16.23 10.29
C ALA A 178 -4.01 -15.89 11.79
N SER A 179 -3.33 -14.81 12.15
CA SER A 179 -3.22 -14.33 13.53
C SER A 179 -2.91 -12.85 13.58
N VAL A 180 -3.23 -12.22 14.72
CA VAL A 180 -2.97 -10.80 14.98
C VAL A 180 -2.26 -10.64 16.32
N VAL A 181 -1.20 -9.84 16.32
CA VAL A 181 -0.54 -9.36 17.53
C VAL A 181 -0.84 -7.88 17.69
N LEU A 182 -1.49 -7.53 18.80
CA LEU A 182 -1.93 -6.17 19.10
C LEU A 182 -1.01 -5.50 20.12
N ILE A 183 -0.58 -4.28 19.82
CA ILE A 183 0.27 -3.44 20.68
C ILE A 183 -0.32 -2.06 20.93
N GLY A 184 0.13 -1.41 21.99
CA GLY A 184 -0.19 -0.01 22.28
C GLY A 184 -1.58 0.25 22.85
N GLN A 185 -1.93 1.52 22.96
CA GLN A 185 -3.06 2.02 23.74
C GLN A 185 -4.40 1.42 23.33
N SER A 186 -4.59 1.20 22.03
CA SER A 186 -5.86 0.72 21.48
C SER A 186 -5.92 -0.79 21.31
N ALA A 187 -4.88 -1.54 21.74
CA ALA A 187 -4.78 -2.98 21.54
C ALA A 187 -6.03 -3.72 22.03
N GLN A 188 -6.45 -3.47 23.27
CA GLN A 188 -7.62 -4.11 23.86
C GLN A 188 -8.92 -3.79 23.11
N THR A 189 -9.12 -2.53 22.72
CA THR A 189 -10.32 -2.10 21.97
C THR A 189 -10.38 -2.72 20.58
N LEU A 190 -9.25 -2.78 19.87
CA LEU A 190 -9.17 -3.44 18.56
C LEU A 190 -9.43 -4.95 18.69
N GLY A 191 -8.85 -5.58 19.72
CA GLY A 191 -9.03 -7.01 19.98
C GLY A 191 -10.49 -7.39 20.24
N MET A 192 -11.27 -6.52 20.87
CA MET A 192 -12.73 -6.73 21.04
C MET A 192 -13.50 -6.76 19.71
N GLY A 193 -12.97 -6.14 18.65
CA GLY A 193 -13.57 -6.13 17.31
C GLY A 193 -13.37 -7.43 16.53
N ILE A 194 -12.26 -8.13 16.76
CA ILE A 194 -11.87 -9.36 16.07
C ILE A 194 -12.56 -10.56 16.73
N LYS A 195 -13.23 -11.42 15.94
CA LYS A 195 -14.09 -12.51 16.47
C LYS A 195 -13.59 -13.91 16.16
N LYS A 196 -12.86 -14.10 15.07
CA LYS A 196 -12.44 -15.42 14.57
C LYS A 196 -10.93 -15.59 14.57
N SER A 197 -10.17 -14.58 14.15
CA SER A 197 -8.71 -14.67 14.10
C SER A 197 -8.12 -14.78 15.51
N THR A 198 -6.98 -15.48 15.63
CA THR A 198 -6.27 -15.59 16.91
C THR A 198 -5.63 -14.26 17.25
N VAL A 199 -5.95 -13.70 18.43
CA VAL A 199 -5.40 -12.43 18.91
C VAL A 199 -4.46 -12.68 20.07
N SER A 200 -3.24 -12.12 19.97
CA SER A 200 -2.30 -11.99 21.08
C SER A 200 -2.00 -10.52 21.35
N TYR A 201 -1.51 -10.23 22.55
CA TYR A 201 -1.14 -8.89 22.98
C TYR A 201 0.35 -8.86 23.33
N ALA A 202 1.02 -7.77 23.00
CA ALA A 202 2.40 -7.53 23.36
C ALA A 202 2.57 -6.10 23.89
N ASP A 203 3.51 -5.94 24.82
CA ASP A 203 3.81 -4.66 25.47
C ASP A 203 4.98 -3.93 24.79
N SER A 204 5.67 -4.59 23.86
CA SER A 204 6.80 -4.02 23.11
C SER A 204 6.85 -4.53 21.66
N MET A 205 7.62 -3.85 20.80
CA MET A 205 7.84 -4.30 19.42
C MET A 205 8.60 -5.63 19.39
N ASP A 206 9.58 -5.82 20.27
CA ASP A 206 10.39 -7.05 20.33
C ASP A 206 9.52 -8.26 20.69
N GLU A 207 8.67 -8.11 21.70
CA GLU A 207 7.69 -9.13 22.07
C GLU A 207 6.69 -9.38 20.92
N ALA A 208 6.24 -8.33 20.24
CA ALA A 208 5.29 -8.46 19.15
C ALA A 208 5.86 -9.25 17.97
N VAL A 209 7.11 -8.96 17.57
CA VAL A 209 7.82 -9.68 16.51
C VAL A 209 8.09 -11.13 16.94
N SER A 210 8.51 -11.35 18.19
CA SER A 210 8.74 -12.69 18.75
C SER A 210 7.46 -13.54 18.70
N LEU A 211 6.35 -13.01 19.23
CA LEU A 211 5.05 -13.68 19.18
C LEU A 211 4.61 -13.96 17.74
N ALA A 212 4.67 -12.95 16.85
CA ALA A 212 4.26 -13.11 15.46
C ALA A 212 5.07 -14.20 14.74
N SER A 213 6.39 -14.25 14.97
CA SER A 213 7.26 -15.26 14.38
C SER A 213 6.97 -16.67 14.90
N SER A 214 6.50 -16.81 16.14
CA SER A 214 6.15 -18.11 16.73
C SER A 214 4.81 -18.69 16.23
N MET A 215 3.99 -17.88 15.56
CA MET A 215 2.64 -18.26 15.10
C MET A 215 2.64 -18.92 13.72
N ILE A 216 3.71 -18.77 12.94
CA ILE A 216 3.79 -19.28 11.57
C ILE A 216 5.17 -19.85 11.25
N ASN A 217 5.19 -20.85 10.37
CA ASN A 217 6.43 -21.46 9.87
C ASN A 217 6.71 -21.13 8.39
N ASP A 218 5.71 -20.59 7.69
CA ASP A 218 5.78 -20.12 6.30
C ASP A 218 4.69 -19.06 6.09
N GLY A 219 4.89 -18.18 5.12
CA GLY A 219 4.03 -17.02 4.87
C GLY A 219 4.70 -15.70 5.28
N VAL A 220 3.93 -14.79 5.88
CA VAL A 220 4.36 -13.41 6.09
C VAL A 220 3.98 -12.84 7.46
N VAL A 221 4.91 -12.10 8.08
CA VAL A 221 4.65 -11.19 9.20
C VAL A 221 4.68 -9.75 8.68
N VAL A 222 3.63 -8.98 8.96
CA VAL A 222 3.55 -7.58 8.54
C VAL A 222 3.25 -6.66 9.71
N LEU A 223 4.05 -5.61 9.89
CA LEU A 223 3.67 -4.45 10.70
C LEU A 223 2.81 -3.52 9.85
N SER A 224 1.48 -3.51 10.09
CA SER A 224 0.55 -2.59 9.43
C SER A 224 -0.49 -2.08 10.45
N PRO A 225 -0.21 -0.97 11.13
CA PRO A 225 -0.77 -0.74 12.47
C PRO A 225 -2.20 -0.22 12.52
N ALA A 226 -2.75 0.29 11.43
CA ALA A 226 -4.02 1.03 11.36
C ALA A 226 -4.14 2.24 12.31
N CYS A 227 -3.10 2.52 13.10
CA CYS A 227 -3.09 3.45 14.22
C CYS A 227 -1.87 4.37 14.16
N ALA A 228 -2.00 5.56 14.77
CA ALA A 228 -0.86 6.44 15.01
C ALA A 228 0.09 5.82 16.06
N SER A 229 1.36 6.21 16.05
CA SER A 229 2.44 5.56 16.82
C SER A 229 2.79 6.26 18.15
N PHE A 230 2.23 7.43 18.42
CA PHE A 230 2.71 8.38 19.44
C PHE A 230 2.54 7.93 20.90
N ASP A 231 1.91 6.78 21.14
CA ASP A 231 1.79 6.16 22.46
C ASP A 231 3.03 5.37 22.85
N MET A 232 3.75 4.80 21.88
CA MET A 232 4.91 3.95 22.11
C MET A 232 6.20 4.45 21.41
N PHE A 233 6.07 5.34 20.41
CA PHE A 233 7.19 5.76 19.54
C PHE A 233 7.10 7.24 19.17
N ASP A 234 8.23 7.85 18.80
CA ASP A 234 8.27 9.27 18.44
C ASP A 234 7.52 9.59 17.14
N ASN A 235 7.48 8.65 16.20
CA ASN A 235 6.81 8.76 14.90
C ASN A 235 6.71 7.38 14.23
N PHE A 236 6.10 7.32 13.03
CA PHE A 236 5.93 6.05 12.33
C PHE A 236 7.26 5.49 11.81
N GLU A 237 8.22 6.35 11.47
CA GLU A 237 9.56 5.94 11.07
C GLU A 237 10.28 5.24 12.22
N ASP A 238 10.14 5.77 13.44
CA ASP A 238 10.70 5.19 14.66
C ASP A 238 10.12 3.81 14.98
N ARG A 239 8.79 3.68 14.95
CA ARG A 239 8.12 2.38 15.05
C ARG A 239 8.59 1.40 13.97
N GLY A 240 8.76 1.89 12.74
CA GLY A 240 9.21 1.08 11.62
C GLY A 240 10.66 0.62 11.74
N ARG A 241 11.55 1.43 12.34
CA ARG A 241 12.93 1.03 12.68
C ARG A 241 12.96 0.04 13.82
N ALA A 242 12.15 0.24 14.87
CA ALA A 242 12.03 -0.70 15.99
C ALA A 242 11.62 -2.09 15.49
N PHE A 243 10.68 -2.18 14.54
CA PHE A 243 10.30 -3.45 13.91
C PHE A 243 11.47 -4.11 13.17
N LYS A 244 12.23 -3.36 12.38
CA LYS A 244 13.41 -3.90 11.68
C LYS A 244 14.51 -4.36 12.64
N GLN A 245 14.70 -3.65 13.74
CA GLN A 245 15.63 -4.03 14.79
C GLN A 245 15.17 -5.34 15.46
N ALA A 246 13.91 -5.43 15.88
CA ALA A 246 13.33 -6.61 16.52
C ALA A 246 13.42 -7.89 15.68
N ILE A 247 13.41 -7.78 14.34
CA ILE A 247 13.59 -8.93 13.44
C ILE A 247 15.06 -9.42 13.42
N SER A 248 16.01 -8.51 13.62
CA SER A 248 17.44 -8.77 13.50
C SER A 248 18.04 -9.45 14.73
N GLU A 249 17.34 -9.39 15.86
CA GLU A 249 17.66 -10.06 17.12
C GLU A 249 17.25 -11.55 17.10
#